data_AF-R6XJ44-F1
#
_entry.id   AF-R6XJ44-F1
#
_cell.length_a   1.000
_cell.length_b   1.000
_cell.length_c   1.000
_cell.angle_alpha   90.00
_cell.angle_beta   90.00
_cell.angle_gamma   90.00
#
_symmetry.space_group_name_H-M   'P 1'
#
loop_
_entity.id
_entity.type
_entity.pdbx_description
1 polymer ?
#
loop_
_entity_poly.entity_id
_entity_poly.type
_entity_poly.pdbx_seq_one_letter_code
_entity_poly.pdbx_strand_id
1 'polypeptide(L)'
;MNFIKKLHGKVIECRNHKSLVQVGSKFYIINRECNVGSEVTFIKEDSKKMASYLFAIAAMDEDDFNRINYDYIATSLFDNYRQDI
;
A
#
# COMPACT_ATOMS: atom_id res chain seq x y z
N MET A 1 -19.89 -9.26 -17.50
CA MET A 1 -20.32 -9.02 -16.10
C MET A 1 -19.05 -8.93 -15.27
N ASN A 2 -18.61 -7.72 -14.91
CA ASN A 2 -17.37 -7.54 -14.13
C ASN A 2 -17.67 -7.90 -12.68
N PHE A 3 -17.08 -8.99 -12.19
CA PHE A 3 -17.18 -9.37 -10.79
C PHE A 3 -16.22 -8.48 -9.98
N ILE A 4 -16.77 -7.54 -9.21
CA ILE A 4 -16.00 -6.72 -8.27
C ILE A 4 -15.51 -7.62 -7.14
N LYS A 5 -14.19 -7.71 -6.92
CA LYS A 5 -13.63 -8.58 -5.90
C LYS A 5 -13.41 -7.81 -4.61
N LYS A 6 -14.19 -8.14 -3.58
CA LYS A 6 -13.97 -7.60 -2.22
C LYS A 6 -12.96 -8.44 -1.46
N LEU A 7 -12.08 -7.78 -0.73
CA LEU A 7 -11.13 -8.38 0.21
C LEU A 7 -11.38 -7.86 1.61
N HIS A 8 -11.08 -8.69 2.60
CA HIS A 8 -11.20 -8.36 4.01
C HIS A 8 -9.84 -8.56 4.69
N GLY A 9 -9.42 -7.62 5.52
CA GLY A 9 -8.12 -7.68 6.18
C GLY A 9 -7.97 -6.68 7.31
N LYS A 10 -6.85 -6.79 8.02
CA LYS A 10 -6.53 -5.95 9.18
C LYS A 10 -5.68 -4.75 8.75
N VAL A 11 -6.04 -3.56 9.22
CA VAL A 11 -5.23 -2.35 9.05
C VAL A 11 -4.04 -2.44 9.99
N ILE A 12 -2.83 -2.32 9.44
CA ILE A 12 -1.59 -2.42 10.20
C ILE A 12 -0.83 -1.09 10.27
N GLU A 13 -1.09 -0.16 9.35
CA GLU A 13 -0.47 1.17 9.33
C GLU A 13 -1.40 2.17 8.61
N CYS A 14 -1.33 3.44 8.99
CA CYS A 14 -2.05 4.53 8.33
C CYS A 14 -1.16 5.77 8.19
N ARG A 15 -1.02 6.31 6.98
CA ARG A 15 -0.15 7.45 6.66
C ARG A 15 -0.59 8.12 5.35
N ASN A 16 -0.44 9.44 5.23
CA ASN A 16 -0.72 10.23 4.02
C ASN A 16 -2.06 9.89 3.34
N HIS A 17 -3.13 9.86 4.15
CA HIS A 17 -4.48 9.53 3.73
C HIS A 17 -4.69 8.12 3.16
N LYS A 18 -3.75 7.21 3.42
CA LYS A 18 -3.74 5.83 2.95
C LYS A 18 -3.63 4.88 4.13
N SER A 19 -4.17 3.68 3.94
CA SER A 19 -4.06 2.60 4.91
C SER A 19 -3.39 1.39 4.31
N LEU A 20 -2.49 0.78 5.07
CA LEU A 20 -1.90 -0.52 4.77
C LEU A 20 -2.73 -1.62 5.42
N VAL A 21 -3.23 -2.52 4.59
CA VAL A 21 -4.11 -3.62 4.99
C VAL A 21 -3.42 -4.96 4.71
N GLN A 22 -3.37 -5.81 5.73
CA GLN A 22 -2.89 -7.17 5.62
C GLN A 22 -4.07 -8.12 5.36
N VAL A 23 -3.97 -8.90 4.26
CA VAL A 23 -4.92 -9.95 3.89
C VAL A 23 -4.15 -11.27 3.79
N GLY A 24 -4.17 -12.07 4.84
CA GLY A 24 -3.30 -13.25 4.97
C GLY A 24 -1.82 -12.86 4.96
N SER A 25 -1.05 -13.40 4.00
CA SER A 25 0.37 -13.06 3.81
C SER A 25 0.63 -11.91 2.84
N LYS A 26 -0.43 -11.24 2.35
CA LYS A 26 -0.32 -10.19 1.33
C LYS A 26 -0.65 -8.83 1.93
N PHE A 27 -0.02 -7.79 1.38
CA PHE A 27 -0.20 -6.41 1.78
C PHE A 27 -0.86 -5.61 0.65
N TYR A 28 -1.77 -4.72 1.02
CA TYR A 28 -2.52 -3.86 0.12
C TYR A 28 -2.56 -2.44 0.65
N ILE A 29 -2.32 -1.44 -0.20
CA ILE A 29 -2.54 -0.03 0.11
C ILE A 29 -3.89 0.37 -0.45
N ILE A 30 -4.72 1.00 0.39
CA ILE A 30 -6.00 1.58 0.00
C ILE A 30 -5.96 3.10 0.17
N ASN A 31 -6.62 3.83 -0.73
CA ASN A 31 -6.64 5.29 -0.73
C ASN A 31 -7.72 5.87 0.20
N ARG A 32 -7.65 5.51 1.48
CA ARG A 32 -8.44 6.10 2.56
C ARG A 32 -7.77 5.82 3.90
N GLU A 33 -8.07 6.66 4.89
CA GLU A 33 -7.68 6.42 6.28
C GLU A 33 -8.62 5.44 6.96
N CYS A 34 -8.05 4.57 7.78
CA CYS A 34 -8.74 3.63 8.62
C CYS A 34 -7.98 3.55 9.95
N ASN A 35 -8.67 3.15 11.01
CA ASN A 35 -8.04 3.02 12.32
C ASN A 35 -7.07 1.84 12.32
N VAL A 36 -5.84 2.07 12.75
CA VAL A 36 -4.84 1.00 12.92
C VAL A 36 -5.39 -0.06 13.89
N GLY A 37 -5.22 -1.33 13.53
CA GLY A 37 -5.72 -2.47 14.29
C GLY A 37 -7.16 -2.88 13.95
N SER A 38 -7.92 -2.06 13.23
CA SER A 38 -9.28 -2.40 12.80
C SER A 38 -9.31 -3.35 11.60
N GLU A 39 -10.42 -4.06 11.41
CA GLU A 39 -10.68 -4.85 10.22
C GLU A 39 -11.48 -4.06 9.19
N VAL A 40 -11.12 -4.19 7.92
CA VAL A 40 -11.74 -3.44 6.82
C VAL A 40 -12.03 -4.33 5.63
N THR A 41 -13.13 -4.03 4.95
CA THR A 41 -13.47 -4.61 3.65
C THR A 41 -13.26 -3.56 2.56
N PHE A 42 -12.57 -3.93 1.48
CA PHE A 42 -12.23 -3.04 0.38
C PHE A 42 -12.32 -3.75 -0.97
N ILE A 43 -12.42 -2.96 -2.05
CA ILE A 43 -12.42 -3.47 -3.42
C ILE A 43 -10.97 -3.68 -3.85
N LYS A 44 -10.64 -4.88 -4.33
CA LYS A 44 -9.28 -5.25 -4.71
C LYS A 44 -8.78 -4.39 -5.86
N GLU A 45 -9.65 -4.12 -6.83
CA GLU A 45 -9.32 -3.35 -8.04
C GLU A 45 -8.94 -1.90 -7.73
N ASP A 46 -9.46 -1.33 -6.63
CA ASP A 46 -9.17 0.03 -6.16
C ASP A 46 -7.96 0.09 -5.20
N SER A 47 -7.23 -1.02 -5.06
CA SER A 47 -6.11 -1.16 -4.13
C SER A 47 -4.80 -1.47 -4.85
N LYS A 48 -3.68 -1.13 -4.23
CA LYS A 48 -2.34 -1.45 -4.73
C LYS A 48 -1.74 -2.59 -3.91
N LYS A 49 -1.53 -3.74 -4.55
CA LYS A 49 -0.88 -4.90 -3.90
C LYS A 49 0.62 -4.66 -3.80
N MET A 50 1.20 -4.90 -2.62
CA MET A 50 2.62 -4.74 -2.35
C MET A 50 3.35 -6.07 -2.24
N ALA A 51 4.64 -6.07 -2.60
CA ALA A 51 5.50 -7.24 -2.57
C ALA A 51 5.98 -7.57 -1.14
N SER A 52 6.24 -6.56 -0.31
CA SER A 52 6.66 -6.72 1.08
C SER A 52 6.15 -5.55 1.94
N TYR A 53 6.27 -5.72 3.26
CA TYR A 53 5.93 -4.67 4.22
C TYR A 53 6.82 -3.42 4.07
N LEU A 54 8.13 -3.58 3.89
CA LEU A 54 9.08 -2.47 3.71
C LEU A 54 8.71 -1.61 2.49
N PHE A 55 8.43 -2.24 1.34
CA PHE A 55 7.98 -1.52 0.16
C PHE A 55 6.63 -0.83 0.39
N ALA A 56 5.75 -1.45 1.16
CA ALA A 56 4.45 -0.85 1.46
C ALA A 56 4.60 0.43 2.31
N ILE A 57 5.47 0.43 3.31
CA ILE A 57 5.74 1.62 4.13
C ILE A 57 6.33 2.74 3.28
N ALA A 58 7.34 2.45 2.45
CA ALA A 58 7.92 3.44 1.54
C ALA A 58 6.90 3.98 0.54
N ALA A 59 6.02 3.11 0.01
CA ALA A 59 4.95 3.51 -0.87
C ALA A 59 3.90 4.42 -0.22
N MET A 60 3.71 4.32 1.11
CA MET A 60 2.78 5.19 1.82
C MET A 60 3.28 6.62 1.97
N ASP A 61 4.59 6.86 1.82
CA ASP A 61 5.15 8.23 1.84
C ASP A 61 4.87 8.99 0.53
N GLU A 62 4.53 8.29 -0.56
CA GLU A 62 4.14 8.92 -1.82
C GLU A 62 2.74 9.53 -1.73
N ASP A 63 2.64 10.82 -2.03
CA ASP A 63 1.37 11.56 -1.97
C ASP A 63 0.39 11.09 -3.04
N ASP A 64 0.88 10.86 -4.27
CA ASP A 64 0.06 10.42 -5.39
C ASP A 64 -0.16 8.90 -5.39
N PHE A 65 -1.37 8.49 -5.01
CA PHE A 65 -1.77 7.09 -4.99
C PHE A 65 -1.62 6.37 -6.35
N ASN A 66 -1.68 7.10 -7.47
CA ASN A 66 -1.50 6.51 -8.79
C ASN A 66 -0.03 6.22 -9.13
N ARG A 67 0.91 6.94 -8.50
CA ARG A 67 2.35 6.70 -8.62
C ARG A 67 2.84 5.53 -7.78
N ILE A 68 2.03 5.10 -6.82
CA ILE A 68 2.31 3.91 -6.00
C ILE A 68 2.32 2.66 -6.89
N ASN A 69 3.53 2.28 -7.30
CA ASN A 69 3.86 1.03 -7.94
C ASN A 69 5.27 0.58 -7.51
N TYR A 70 5.57 -0.70 -7.73
CA TYR A 70 6.83 -1.30 -7.28
C TYR A 70 8.05 -0.64 -7.91
N ASP A 71 8.03 -0.41 -9.22
CA ASP A 71 9.20 0.07 -9.96
C ASP A 71 9.59 1.50 -9.55
N TYR A 72 8.61 2.37 -9.38
CA TYR A 72 8.82 3.76 -8.94
C TYR A 72 9.35 3.81 -7.50
N ILE A 73 8.77 3.03 -6.59
CA ILE A 73 9.20 3.01 -5.20
C ILE A 73 10.58 2.35 -5.05
N ALA A 74 10.86 1.30 -5.81
CA ALA A 74 12.19 0.70 -5.87
C ALA A 74 13.22 1.72 -6.38
N THR A 75 12.93 2.42 -7.48
CA THR A 75 13.82 3.46 -8.03
C THR A 75 14.07 4.57 -7.01
N SER A 76 13.02 5.13 -6.40
CA SER A 76 13.15 6.17 -5.38
C SER A 76 13.97 5.71 -4.17
N LEU A 77 13.76 4.49 -3.68
CA LEU A 77 14.53 3.95 -2.56
C LEU A 77 16.00 3.73 -2.93
N PHE A 78 16.28 3.12 -4.09
CA PHE A 78 17.64 2.75 -4.47
C PHE A 78 18.46 3.94 -5.01
N ASP A 79 17.84 4.92 -5.66
CA ASP A 79 18.53 6.12 -6.14
C ASP A 79 18.92 7.05 -4.99
N ASN A 80 18.08 7.17 -3.95
CA ASN A 80 18.44 7.93 -2.75
C ASN A 80 19.63 7.29 -2.02
N TYR A 81 19.79 5.96 -2.05
CA TYR A 81 20.96 5.28 -1.48
C TYR A 81 22.26 5.52 -2.26
N ARG A 82 22.21 5.92 -3.53
CA ARG A 82 23.41 6.20 -4.34
C ARG A 82 23.98 7.60 -4.11
N GLN A 83 23.23 8.53 -3.51
CA GLN A 83 23.72 9.89 -3.26
C GLN A 83 24.49 10.03 -1.94
N ASP A 84 24.40 9.03 -1.05
CA ASP A 84 25.05 9.02 0.26
C ASP A 84 26.37 8.20 0.28
N ILE A 85 26.94 7.85 -0.88
CA ILE A 85 28.21 7.09 -1.02
C ILE A 85 29.25 7.86 -1.84
#